data_AF-A0A2A9EW77-F1
#
_entry.id   AF-A0A2A9EW77-F1
#
_cell.length_a   1.000
_cell.length_b   1.000
_cell.length_c   1.000
_cell.angle_alpha   90.00
_cell.angle_beta   90.00
_cell.angle_gamma   90.00
#
_symmetry.space_group_name_H-M   'P 1'
#
loop_
_entity.id
_entity.type
_entity.pdbx_description
1 polymer ?
#
loop_
_entity_poly.entity_id
_entity_poly.type
_entity_poly.pdbx_seq_one_letter_code
_entity_poly.pdbx_strand_id
1 'polypeptide(L)'
;MTTMRFGRRSYRNGSLPASMLAEVMPSGRHGTSGRARAYLRKDAADSWNRAIEQIEAETGLQLTVRGWTRTLDEQRTFFLQRYRRGARSPFGDYRKYDGAVYGRVDGAAAAVPGFSNHGWGLAVDVNDFGGVGEFGNGRRGQAFPILAVHGWTETEGRRVDEPWHLVYSPSADRRPARRTSRRRSSARSARTATGTTRKPRRPPTIKQRSRRSAWTALWKEFLEAEGQFSGADGTGFGAPLAEATTAWQKAAGLEPDGVVGPRTWYTSLHGVRTGSKGPAVKIAQRVAGLDGKAVDGVAGSVFATRWRQVQRWLGVDDDASIGDVTVSALIRKA
;
A
#
# COMPACT_ATOMS: atom_id res chain seq x y z
N MET A 1 -6.57 -26.72 -7.26
CA MET A 1 -6.42 -25.26 -7.12
C MET A 1 -5.57 -24.72 -8.25
N THR A 2 -5.99 -23.62 -8.84
CA THR A 2 -5.29 -22.97 -9.96
C THR A 2 -4.00 -22.30 -9.49
N THR A 3 -3.02 -22.18 -10.38
CA THR A 3 -1.72 -21.52 -10.12
C THR A 3 -1.47 -20.43 -11.15
N MET A 4 -0.89 -19.30 -10.73
CA MET A 4 -0.48 -18.19 -11.60
C MET A 4 1.00 -17.88 -11.37
N ARG A 5 1.67 -17.31 -12.38
CA ARG A 5 3.05 -16.82 -12.29
C ARG A 5 3.07 -15.30 -12.15
N PHE A 6 3.94 -14.81 -11.27
CA PHE A 6 4.30 -13.40 -11.17
C PHE A 6 5.82 -13.27 -11.02
N GLY A 7 6.45 -12.65 -12.01
CA GLY A 7 7.91 -12.67 -12.15
C GLY A 7 8.46 -14.09 -12.24
N ARG A 8 9.39 -14.44 -11.34
CA ARG A 8 10.04 -15.78 -11.29
C ARG A 8 9.32 -16.78 -10.39
N ARG A 9 8.20 -16.40 -9.77
CA ARG A 9 7.53 -17.22 -8.75
C ARG A 9 6.14 -17.62 -9.21
N SER A 10 5.72 -18.80 -8.78
CA SER A 10 4.36 -19.31 -8.95
C SER A 10 3.63 -19.24 -7.61
N TYR A 11 2.33 -18.98 -7.62
CA TYR A 11 1.50 -18.96 -6.43
C TYR A 11 0.10 -19.49 -6.74
N ARG A 12 -0.54 -20.08 -5.72
CA ARG A 12 -1.92 -20.60 -5.83
C ARG A 12 -2.91 -19.47 -5.54
N ASN A 13 -4.08 -19.58 -6.15
CA ASN A 13 -5.18 -18.66 -5.87
C ASN A 13 -5.53 -18.69 -4.37
N GLY A 14 -5.54 -17.52 -3.72
CA GLY A 14 -5.77 -17.38 -2.29
C GLY A 14 -4.55 -17.63 -1.40
N SER A 15 -3.36 -17.78 -1.97
CA SER A 15 -2.12 -18.04 -1.22
C SER A 15 -0.95 -17.19 -1.73
N LEU A 16 -1.16 -15.88 -1.89
CA LEU A 16 -0.10 -14.94 -2.26
C LEU A 16 0.88 -14.77 -1.09
N PRO A 17 2.19 -14.99 -1.29
CA PRO A 17 3.19 -14.68 -0.27
C PRO A 17 3.22 -13.17 0.01
N ALA A 18 3.43 -12.76 1.26
CA ALA A 18 3.55 -11.35 1.65
C ALA A 18 4.57 -10.58 0.77
N SER A 19 5.66 -11.23 0.37
CA SER A 19 6.66 -10.68 -0.56
C SER A 19 6.16 -10.33 -1.97
N MET A 20 4.96 -10.79 -2.36
CA MET A 20 4.28 -10.43 -3.62
C MET A 20 3.18 -9.40 -3.43
N LEU A 21 2.87 -9.04 -2.18
CA LEU A 21 1.86 -8.06 -1.85
C LEU A 21 2.50 -6.68 -1.73
N ALA A 22 1.75 -5.66 -2.11
CA ALA A 22 1.97 -4.29 -1.70
C ALA A 22 0.64 -3.67 -1.28
N GLU A 23 0.74 -2.68 -0.41
CA GLU A 23 -0.42 -1.97 0.11
C GLU A 23 -0.99 -1.03 -0.96
N VAL A 24 -2.31 -1.01 -1.02
CA VAL A 24 -3.09 -0.05 -1.80
C VAL A 24 -3.16 1.25 -0.99
N MET A 25 -2.27 2.20 -1.31
CA MET A 25 -2.04 3.51 -0.65
C MET A 25 -2.01 3.49 0.90
N PRO A 26 -0.86 3.77 1.54
CA PRO A 26 -0.63 3.49 2.97
C PRO A 26 -1.31 4.45 3.98
N SER A 27 -2.32 5.23 3.58
CA SER A 27 -2.91 6.29 4.42
C SER A 27 -4.42 6.14 4.62
N GLY A 28 -4.84 5.21 5.49
CA GLY A 28 -6.06 5.30 6.31
C GLY A 28 -7.44 5.50 5.65
N ARG A 29 -7.57 5.49 4.32
CA ARG A 29 -8.81 5.83 3.61
C ARG A 29 -9.44 4.68 2.83
N HIS A 30 -9.16 3.40 3.10
CA HIS A 30 -9.55 2.33 2.17
C HIS A 30 -10.22 1.10 2.80
N GLY A 31 -10.97 1.30 3.88
CA GLY A 31 -11.99 0.36 4.34
C GLY A 31 -13.09 1.15 5.04
N THR A 32 -14.32 0.64 5.05
CA THR A 32 -15.51 1.27 5.66
C THR A 32 -15.41 1.50 7.18
N SER A 33 -14.23 1.36 7.78
CA SER A 33 -13.95 1.59 9.21
C SER A 33 -12.60 2.26 9.51
N GLY A 34 -11.95 2.91 8.53
CA GLY A 34 -10.76 3.74 8.81
C GLY A 34 -9.56 3.02 9.44
N ARG A 35 -9.50 1.67 9.38
CA ARG A 35 -8.47 0.85 10.05
C ARG A 35 -7.98 -0.39 9.27
N ALA A 36 -8.59 -0.77 8.16
CA ALA A 36 -8.17 -1.96 7.39
C ALA A 36 -7.16 -1.59 6.29
N ARG A 37 -6.01 -2.28 6.28
CA ARG A 37 -4.99 -2.17 5.23
C ARG A 37 -5.39 -3.06 4.05
N ALA A 38 -5.51 -2.49 2.86
CA ALA A 38 -5.83 -3.22 1.64
C ALA A 38 -4.55 -3.62 0.91
N TYR A 39 -4.47 -4.86 0.46
CA TYR A 39 -3.31 -5.39 -0.26
C TYR A 39 -3.71 -5.93 -1.61
N LEU A 40 -2.80 -5.76 -2.58
CA LEU A 40 -2.88 -6.36 -3.91
C LEU A 40 -1.53 -6.97 -4.28
N ARG A 41 -1.51 -7.75 -5.36
CA ARG A 41 -0.26 -8.12 -6.01
C ARG A 41 0.48 -6.84 -6.40
N LYS A 42 1.80 -6.82 -6.22
CA LYS A 42 2.63 -5.60 -6.35
C LYS A 42 2.34 -4.74 -7.58
N ASP A 43 2.27 -5.34 -8.76
CA ASP A 43 1.97 -4.63 -10.00
C ASP A 43 0.57 -4.01 -10.02
N ALA A 44 -0.43 -4.73 -9.52
CA ALA A 44 -1.78 -4.23 -9.37
C ALA A 44 -1.85 -3.11 -8.31
N ALA A 45 -1.18 -3.26 -7.15
CA ALA A 45 -1.11 -2.21 -6.14
C ALA A 45 -0.47 -0.93 -6.71
N ASP A 46 0.68 -1.06 -7.38
CA ASP A 46 1.36 0.06 -8.01
C ASP A 46 0.47 0.74 -9.05
N SER A 47 -0.25 -0.03 -9.88
CA SER A 47 -1.21 0.50 -10.85
C SER A 47 -2.36 1.25 -10.17
N TRP A 48 -3.00 0.64 -9.17
CA TRP A 48 -4.09 1.28 -8.44
C TRP A 48 -3.67 2.62 -7.85
N ASN A 49 -2.52 2.63 -7.18
CA ASN A 49 -1.99 3.81 -6.50
C ASN A 49 -1.75 4.96 -7.50
N ARG A 50 -1.17 4.67 -8.68
CA ARG A 50 -1.02 5.66 -9.77
C ARG A 50 -2.37 6.15 -10.29
N ALA A 51 -3.32 5.22 -10.47
CA ALA A 51 -4.63 5.56 -11.01
C ALA A 51 -5.40 6.50 -10.08
N ILE A 52 -5.45 6.21 -8.78
CA ILE A 52 -6.21 7.05 -7.84
C ILE A 52 -5.54 8.39 -7.58
N GLU A 53 -4.21 8.48 -7.63
CA GLU A 53 -3.50 9.77 -7.61
C GLU A 53 -3.89 10.64 -8.81
N GLN A 54 -3.96 10.04 -10.01
CA GLN A 54 -4.36 10.77 -11.21
C GLN A 54 -5.85 11.17 -11.17
N ILE A 55 -6.74 10.29 -10.69
CA ILE A 55 -8.17 10.59 -10.55
C ILE A 55 -8.38 11.74 -9.57
N GLU A 56 -7.73 11.71 -8.41
CA GLU A 56 -7.82 12.81 -7.44
C GLU A 56 -7.31 14.13 -8.05
N ALA A 57 -6.20 14.09 -8.79
CA ALA A 57 -5.63 15.27 -9.43
C ALA A 57 -6.50 15.85 -10.57
N GLU A 58 -7.13 14.99 -11.38
CA GLU A 58 -7.88 15.42 -12.56
C GLU A 58 -9.35 15.71 -12.27
N THR A 59 -9.94 15.03 -11.29
CA THR A 59 -11.39 15.09 -11.04
C THR A 59 -11.74 15.48 -9.61
N GLY A 60 -10.76 15.55 -8.69
CA GLY A 60 -11.00 15.73 -7.26
C GLY A 60 -11.65 14.54 -6.57
N LEU A 61 -11.87 13.42 -7.28
CA LEU A 61 -12.51 12.25 -6.70
C LEU A 61 -11.52 11.46 -5.85
N GLN A 62 -11.89 11.22 -4.60
CA GLN A 62 -11.20 10.25 -3.76
C GLN A 62 -11.93 8.92 -3.80
N LEU A 63 -11.26 7.89 -4.34
CA LEU A 63 -11.79 6.54 -4.41
C LEU A 63 -11.36 5.72 -3.20
N THR A 64 -12.22 4.82 -2.76
CA THR A 64 -11.92 3.87 -1.68
C THR A 64 -12.35 2.48 -2.09
N VAL A 65 -11.71 1.45 -1.53
CA VAL A 65 -12.05 0.05 -1.81
C VAL A 65 -12.74 -0.59 -0.61
N ARG A 66 -13.61 -1.56 -0.87
CA ARG A 66 -14.28 -2.43 0.12
C ARG A 66 -13.90 -3.91 -0.06
N GLY A 67 -13.20 -4.24 -1.13
CA GLY A 67 -12.70 -5.59 -1.41
C GLY A 67 -11.35 -5.51 -2.10
N TRP A 68 -10.43 -6.39 -1.70
CA TRP A 68 -9.05 -6.49 -2.21
C TRP A 68 -8.63 -7.97 -2.17
N THR A 69 -7.33 -8.30 -2.03
CA THR A 69 -6.89 -9.70 -1.94
C THR A 69 -7.73 -10.53 -0.97
N ARG A 70 -8.11 -11.76 -1.39
CA ARG A 70 -8.81 -12.73 -0.54
C ARG A 70 -8.00 -14.02 -0.43
N THR A 71 -7.67 -14.41 0.79
CA THR A 71 -7.12 -15.73 1.11
C THR A 71 -8.08 -16.84 0.70
N LEU A 72 -7.57 -18.07 0.61
CA LEU A 72 -8.40 -19.23 0.30
C LEU A 72 -9.51 -19.44 1.35
N ASP A 73 -9.22 -19.20 2.62
CA ASP A 73 -10.18 -19.37 3.72
C ASP A 73 -11.28 -18.30 3.69
N GLU A 74 -10.95 -17.06 3.33
CA GLU A 74 -11.95 -16.02 3.10
C GLU A 74 -12.85 -16.36 1.91
N GLN A 75 -12.27 -16.87 0.80
CA GLN A 75 -13.06 -17.34 -0.33
C GLN A 75 -14.01 -18.47 0.07
N ARG A 76 -13.54 -19.44 0.88
CA ARG A 76 -14.37 -20.52 1.40
C ARG A 76 -15.50 -19.97 2.27
N THR A 77 -15.21 -19.02 3.15
CA THR A 77 -16.21 -18.35 3.99
C THR A 77 -17.30 -17.71 3.15
N PHE A 78 -16.94 -16.85 2.18
CA PHE A 78 -17.93 -16.19 1.32
C PHE A 78 -18.72 -17.18 0.44
N PHE A 79 -18.08 -18.25 -0.04
CA PHE A 79 -18.75 -19.28 -0.81
C PHE A 79 -19.77 -20.02 0.06
N LEU A 80 -19.38 -20.52 1.24
CA LEU A 80 -20.27 -21.31 2.11
C LEU A 80 -21.36 -20.49 2.80
N GLN A 81 -21.19 -19.17 2.91
CA GLN A 81 -22.27 -18.26 3.33
C GLN A 81 -23.43 -18.26 2.32
N ARG A 82 -23.13 -18.43 1.03
CA ARG A 82 -24.09 -18.24 -0.07
C ARG A 82 -24.46 -19.52 -0.79
N TYR A 83 -23.69 -20.58 -0.62
CA TYR A 83 -23.84 -21.86 -1.30
C TYR A 83 -23.97 -22.99 -0.29
N ARG A 84 -25.00 -23.82 -0.44
CA ARG A 84 -25.26 -24.99 0.41
C ARG A 84 -25.11 -26.28 -0.40
N ARG A 85 -24.42 -27.27 0.16
CA ARG A 85 -24.20 -28.58 -0.47
C ARG A 85 -25.54 -29.26 -0.71
N GLY A 86 -25.79 -29.69 -1.95
CA GLY A 86 -27.01 -30.39 -2.34
C GLY A 86 -28.30 -29.56 -2.31
N ALA A 87 -28.23 -28.25 -2.02
CA ALA A 87 -29.41 -27.42 -1.98
C ALA A 87 -29.93 -27.09 -3.39
N ARG A 88 -31.25 -27.01 -3.53
CA ARG A 88 -31.89 -26.42 -4.70
C ARG A 88 -31.65 -24.90 -4.68
N SER A 89 -31.16 -24.37 -5.80
CA SER A 89 -30.85 -22.94 -5.94
C SER A 89 -32.07 -22.18 -6.46
N PRO A 90 -32.66 -21.22 -5.72
CA PRO A 90 -33.69 -20.33 -6.27
C PRO A 90 -33.16 -19.43 -7.39
N PHE A 91 -31.83 -19.31 -7.53
CA PHE A 91 -31.17 -18.51 -8.57
C PHE A 91 -30.75 -19.34 -9.79
N GLY A 92 -30.95 -20.67 -9.78
CA GLY A 92 -30.43 -21.57 -10.82
C GLY A 92 -28.90 -21.68 -10.88
N ASP A 93 -28.17 -21.05 -9.95
CA ASP A 93 -26.70 -21.10 -9.87
C ASP A 93 -26.26 -22.31 -9.05
N TYR A 94 -25.52 -23.22 -9.71
CA TYR A 94 -24.93 -24.43 -9.14
C TYR A 94 -23.44 -24.50 -9.42
N ARG A 95 -22.66 -24.91 -8.42
CA ARG A 95 -21.20 -24.96 -8.51
C ARG A 95 -20.66 -26.27 -7.96
N LYS A 96 -19.64 -26.82 -8.61
CA LYS A 96 -18.88 -27.97 -8.11
C LYS A 96 -17.72 -27.49 -7.26
N TYR A 97 -17.67 -27.93 -6.01
CA TYR A 97 -16.59 -27.64 -5.06
C TYR A 97 -16.34 -28.88 -4.20
N ASP A 98 -15.07 -29.28 -4.06
CA ASP A 98 -14.65 -30.41 -3.23
C ASP A 98 -15.42 -31.73 -3.51
N GLY A 99 -15.60 -32.05 -4.79
CA GLY A 99 -16.31 -33.25 -5.24
C GLY A 99 -17.84 -33.21 -5.07
N ALA A 100 -18.42 -32.14 -4.54
CA ALA A 100 -19.86 -32.00 -4.35
C ALA A 100 -20.47 -30.83 -5.14
N VAL A 101 -21.77 -30.92 -5.42
CA VAL A 101 -22.57 -29.84 -6.01
C VAL A 101 -23.15 -28.97 -4.89
N TYR A 102 -23.01 -27.66 -5.03
CA TYR A 102 -23.59 -26.67 -4.15
C TYR A 102 -24.53 -25.75 -4.94
N GLY A 103 -25.73 -25.51 -4.40
CA GLY A 103 -26.67 -24.52 -4.94
C GLY A 103 -26.53 -23.21 -4.18
N ARG A 104 -26.56 -22.07 -4.90
CA ARG A 104 -26.65 -20.74 -4.29
C ARG A 104 -27.99 -20.61 -3.57
N VAL A 105 -27.99 -20.22 -2.31
CA VAL A 105 -29.21 -20.05 -1.49
C VAL A 105 -29.45 -18.61 -1.08
N ASP A 106 -28.44 -17.74 -1.14
CA ASP A 106 -28.54 -16.35 -0.70
C ASP A 106 -27.45 -15.46 -1.31
N GLY A 107 -27.61 -14.14 -1.23
CA GLY A 107 -26.63 -13.11 -1.57
C GLY A 107 -26.19 -13.12 -3.04
N ALA A 108 -25.20 -12.33 -3.44
CA ALA A 108 -24.65 -12.32 -4.81
C ALA A 108 -23.81 -13.58 -5.13
N ALA A 109 -23.61 -13.88 -6.41
CA ALA A 109 -22.86 -15.05 -6.84
C ALA A 109 -21.39 -14.99 -6.35
N ALA A 110 -20.86 -16.09 -5.80
CA ALA A 110 -19.51 -16.13 -5.21
C ALA A 110 -18.63 -17.16 -5.91
N ALA A 111 -17.43 -16.76 -6.35
CA ALA A 111 -16.47 -17.66 -7.01
C ALA A 111 -16.20 -18.94 -6.19
N VAL A 112 -16.05 -20.07 -6.88
CA VAL A 112 -15.59 -21.31 -6.23
C VAL A 112 -14.22 -21.05 -5.60
N PRO A 113 -13.97 -21.48 -4.34
CA PRO A 113 -12.69 -21.24 -3.69
C PRO A 113 -11.51 -21.76 -4.53
N GLY A 114 -10.53 -20.89 -4.72
CA GLY A 114 -9.37 -21.15 -5.58
C GLY A 114 -9.54 -20.71 -7.04
N PHE A 115 -10.59 -19.95 -7.36
CA PHE A 115 -10.84 -19.38 -8.70
C PHE A 115 -11.17 -17.87 -8.68
N SER A 116 -11.08 -17.19 -7.54
CA SER A 116 -11.45 -15.77 -7.43
C SER A 116 -10.36 -14.83 -7.96
N ASN A 117 -10.72 -13.76 -8.69
CA ASN A 117 -9.77 -12.71 -9.08
C ASN A 117 -9.15 -11.98 -7.87
N HIS A 118 -9.88 -11.87 -6.77
CA HIS A 118 -9.34 -11.38 -5.49
C HIS A 118 -8.30 -12.35 -4.92
N GLY A 119 -8.48 -13.65 -5.13
CA GLY A 119 -7.50 -14.67 -4.81
C GLY A 119 -6.22 -14.61 -5.63
N TRP A 120 -6.22 -13.88 -6.75
CA TRP A 120 -5.00 -13.58 -7.51
C TRP A 120 -4.29 -12.31 -7.06
N GLY A 121 -4.91 -11.54 -6.17
CA GLY A 121 -4.49 -10.20 -5.79
C GLY A 121 -4.60 -9.18 -6.92
N LEU A 122 -5.55 -9.41 -7.84
CA LEU A 122 -5.73 -8.60 -9.04
C LEU A 122 -7.05 -7.82 -9.07
N ALA A 123 -7.94 -8.05 -8.11
CA ALA A 123 -9.26 -7.45 -8.10
C ALA A 123 -9.45 -6.49 -6.92
N VAL A 124 -10.22 -5.44 -7.19
CA VAL A 124 -10.73 -4.51 -6.20
C VAL A 124 -12.24 -4.37 -6.35
N ASP A 125 -12.92 -4.21 -5.22
CA ASP A 125 -14.31 -3.76 -5.18
C ASP A 125 -14.31 -2.30 -4.72
N VAL A 126 -14.69 -1.38 -5.60
CA VAL A 126 -14.66 0.07 -5.33
C VAL A 126 -15.95 0.53 -4.65
N ASN A 127 -15.85 1.40 -3.65
CA ASN A 127 -17.03 2.03 -3.05
C ASN A 127 -17.67 3.05 -4.00
N ASP A 128 -18.97 3.26 -3.85
CA ASP A 128 -19.74 4.31 -4.52
C ASP A 128 -19.72 4.25 -6.05
N PHE A 129 -19.58 3.05 -6.61
CA PHE A 129 -19.58 2.77 -8.06
C PHE A 129 -20.94 2.27 -8.59
N GLY A 130 -22.01 2.40 -7.81
CA GLY A 130 -23.38 1.97 -8.14
C GLY A 130 -23.81 0.68 -7.45
N GLY A 131 -25.12 0.41 -7.47
CA GLY A 131 -25.75 -0.85 -7.07
C GLY A 131 -25.60 -1.95 -8.14
N VAL A 132 -26.13 -3.15 -7.86
CA VAL A 132 -26.08 -4.29 -8.81
C VAL A 132 -26.69 -3.84 -10.16
N GLY A 133 -25.96 -4.05 -11.25
CA GLY A 133 -26.36 -3.67 -12.61
C GLY A 133 -26.29 -2.17 -12.93
N GLU A 134 -25.95 -1.30 -11.97
CA GLU A 134 -25.98 0.15 -12.13
C GLU A 134 -24.67 0.72 -12.71
N PHE A 135 -24.39 0.45 -13.98
CA PHE A 135 -23.16 0.91 -14.65
C PHE A 135 -23.15 2.40 -15.01
N GLY A 136 -24.30 3.08 -14.93
CA GLY A 136 -24.48 4.50 -15.26
C GLY A 136 -24.08 5.48 -14.16
N ASN A 137 -23.51 5.00 -13.05
CA ASN A 137 -23.12 5.84 -11.92
C ASN A 137 -22.14 6.96 -12.33
N GLY A 138 -22.40 8.19 -11.91
CA GLY A 138 -21.62 9.37 -12.30
C GLY A 138 -20.16 9.36 -11.83
N ARG A 139 -19.90 8.92 -10.59
CA ARG A 139 -18.52 8.80 -10.05
C ARG A 139 -17.72 7.78 -10.85
N ARG A 140 -18.36 6.65 -11.17
CA ARG A 140 -17.78 5.62 -12.02
C ARG A 140 -17.46 6.15 -13.42
N GLY A 141 -18.39 6.89 -14.04
CA GLY A 141 -18.19 7.49 -15.37
C GLY A 141 -17.01 8.45 -15.44
N GLN A 142 -16.74 9.19 -14.36
CA GLN A 142 -15.58 10.08 -14.25
C GLN A 142 -14.26 9.32 -14.02
N ALA A 143 -14.28 8.31 -13.14
CA ALA A 143 -13.08 7.59 -12.75
C ALA A 143 -12.62 6.53 -13.76
N PHE A 144 -13.55 5.80 -14.38
CA PHE A 144 -13.24 4.62 -15.18
C PHE A 144 -12.35 4.90 -16.41
N PRO A 145 -12.51 6.00 -17.17
CA PRO A 145 -11.61 6.32 -18.27
C PRO A 145 -10.13 6.39 -17.86
N ILE A 146 -9.85 6.94 -16.67
CA ILE A 146 -8.49 7.00 -16.11
C ILE A 146 -8.05 5.61 -15.63
N LEU A 147 -8.90 4.90 -14.88
CA LEU A 147 -8.65 3.53 -14.43
C LEU A 147 -8.28 2.59 -15.59
N ALA A 148 -8.98 2.70 -16.73
CA ALA A 148 -8.74 1.92 -17.93
C ALA A 148 -7.35 2.17 -18.54
N VAL A 149 -6.86 3.41 -18.52
CA VAL A 149 -5.49 3.75 -18.96
C VAL A 149 -4.43 3.07 -18.09
N HIS A 150 -4.72 2.88 -16.81
CA HIS A 150 -3.87 2.14 -15.86
C HIS A 150 -4.12 0.63 -15.87
N GLY A 151 -4.89 0.11 -16.84
CA GLY A 151 -5.09 -1.32 -17.03
C GLY A 151 -6.14 -1.97 -16.12
N TRP A 152 -6.99 -1.18 -15.46
CA TRP A 152 -8.14 -1.70 -14.73
C TRP A 152 -9.31 -1.97 -15.68
N THR A 153 -9.88 -3.16 -15.59
CA THR A 153 -10.92 -3.62 -16.52
C THR A 153 -12.26 -3.81 -15.83
N GLU A 154 -13.34 -3.51 -16.54
CA GLU A 154 -14.73 -3.69 -16.11
C GLU A 154 -15.35 -4.99 -16.66
N THR A 155 -14.59 -5.78 -17.43
CA THR A 155 -15.11 -6.96 -18.15
C THR A 155 -15.76 -7.98 -17.21
N GLU A 156 -15.09 -8.32 -16.10
CA GLU A 156 -15.65 -9.26 -15.14
C GLU A 156 -16.81 -8.64 -14.38
N GLY A 157 -16.69 -7.39 -13.91
CA GLY A 157 -17.78 -6.69 -13.23
C GLY A 157 -19.05 -6.64 -14.06
N ARG A 158 -18.95 -6.35 -15.37
CA ARG A 158 -20.07 -6.41 -16.31
C ARG A 158 -20.66 -7.80 -16.47
N ARG A 159 -19.82 -8.84 -16.49
CA ARG A 159 -20.27 -10.24 -16.60
C ARG A 159 -21.07 -10.71 -15.39
N VAL A 160 -20.85 -10.11 -14.21
CA VAL A 160 -21.53 -10.49 -12.96
C VAL A 160 -22.45 -9.40 -12.39
N ASP A 161 -22.75 -8.35 -13.17
CA ASP A 161 -23.57 -7.21 -12.76
C ASP A 161 -23.05 -6.45 -11.51
N GLU A 162 -21.74 -6.42 -11.33
CA GLU A 162 -21.05 -5.74 -10.24
C GLU A 162 -20.25 -4.53 -10.76
N PRO A 163 -20.84 -3.33 -10.87
CA PRO A 163 -20.16 -2.15 -11.45
C PRO A 163 -18.95 -1.66 -10.65
N TRP A 164 -18.84 -2.06 -9.39
CA TRP A 164 -17.69 -1.81 -8.51
C TRP A 164 -16.52 -2.77 -8.71
N HIS A 165 -16.73 -3.92 -9.36
CA HIS A 165 -15.73 -4.98 -9.44
C HIS A 165 -14.78 -4.76 -10.61
N LEU A 166 -13.53 -4.41 -10.31
CA LEU A 166 -12.51 -4.13 -11.31
C LEU A 166 -11.36 -5.13 -11.20
N VAL A 167 -10.85 -5.57 -12.34
CA VAL A 167 -9.72 -6.52 -12.42
C VAL A 167 -8.56 -5.89 -13.17
N TYR A 168 -7.38 -5.90 -12.54
CA TYR A 168 -6.15 -5.41 -13.15
C TYR A 168 -5.65 -6.38 -14.21
N SER A 169 -5.41 -5.83 -15.41
CA SER A 169 -4.81 -6.51 -16.54
C SER A 169 -3.49 -5.83 -16.90
N PRO A 170 -2.34 -6.47 -16.60
CA PRO A 170 -1.03 -5.89 -16.93
C PRO A 170 -0.84 -5.59 -18.41
N SER A 171 -1.49 -6.34 -19.30
CA SER A 171 -1.43 -6.11 -20.75
C SER A 171 -2.26 -4.89 -21.19
N ALA A 172 -3.21 -4.45 -20.38
CA ALA A 172 -4.01 -3.25 -20.64
C ALA A 172 -3.42 -1.98 -20.02
N ASP A 173 -2.44 -2.11 -19.12
CA ASP A 173 -1.78 -0.98 -18.47
C ASP A 173 -0.90 -0.21 -19.46
N ARG A 174 -1.32 1.01 -19.82
CA ARG A 174 -0.59 1.92 -20.74
C ARG A 174 0.38 2.82 -20.01
N ARG A 175 0.39 2.78 -18.67
CA ARG A 175 1.26 3.56 -17.79
C ARG A 175 2.00 2.64 -16.80
N PRO A 176 2.56 1.48 -17.22
CA PRO A 176 3.14 0.55 -16.27
C PRO A 176 4.32 1.20 -15.57
N ALA A 177 4.50 0.91 -14.28
CA ALA A 177 5.71 1.26 -13.56
C ALA A 177 6.90 0.77 -14.40
N ARG A 178 7.82 1.69 -14.72
CA ARG A 178 8.89 1.47 -15.68
C ARG A 178 9.74 0.30 -15.20
N ARG A 179 9.54 -0.90 -15.77
CA ARG A 179 10.37 -2.07 -15.47
C ARG A 179 11.81 -1.67 -15.73
N THR A 180 12.63 -1.59 -14.68
CA THR A 180 14.07 -1.47 -14.78
C THR A 180 14.61 -2.78 -15.36
N SER A 181 14.40 -2.97 -16.66
CA SER A 181 15.15 -3.96 -17.40
C SER A 181 16.61 -3.54 -17.30
N ARG A 182 17.45 -4.42 -16.75
CA ARG A 182 18.90 -4.43 -16.99
C ARG A 182 19.12 -4.54 -18.50
N ARG A 183 18.94 -3.46 -19.26
CA ARG A 183 19.56 -3.33 -20.58
C ARG A 183 20.93 -2.74 -20.33
N ARG A 184 21.94 -3.55 -20.63
CA ARG A 184 23.33 -3.13 -20.80
C ARG A 184 23.33 -1.83 -21.59
N SER A 185 24.01 -0.85 -21.03
CA SER A 185 24.37 0.42 -21.62
C SER A 185 24.87 0.25 -23.07
N SER A 186 24.13 0.81 -24.02
CA SER A 186 24.74 1.38 -25.22
C SER A 186 24.60 2.89 -25.11
N ALA A 187 25.72 3.52 -24.77
CA ALA A 187 25.88 4.95 -24.84
C ALA A 187 25.53 5.45 -26.24
N ARG A 188 24.65 6.46 -26.34
CA ARG A 188 24.85 7.73 -27.06
C ARG A 188 23.53 8.52 -27.03
N SER A 189 23.66 9.81 -26.67
CA SER A 189 22.62 10.85 -26.67
C SER A 189 21.58 10.84 -25.55
N ALA A 190 21.98 11.36 -24.38
CA ALA A 190 21.26 12.44 -23.68
C ALA A 190 22.16 12.97 -22.56
N ARG A 191 23.11 13.82 -22.93
CA ARG A 191 24.00 14.52 -21.99
C ARG A 191 23.40 15.88 -21.65
N THR A 192 22.36 15.90 -20.81
CA THR A 192 21.95 17.10 -20.04
C THR A 192 21.03 16.73 -18.87
N ALA A 193 21.64 16.31 -17.76
CA ALA A 193 21.23 16.50 -16.36
C ALA A 193 22.01 15.47 -15.52
N THR A 194 23.20 15.84 -15.05
CA THR A 194 23.86 15.12 -13.94
C THR A 194 22.94 15.22 -12.73
N GLY A 195 22.07 14.22 -12.54
CA GLY A 195 21.18 14.15 -11.40
C GLY A 195 22.00 14.06 -10.12
N THR A 196 22.07 15.17 -9.38
CA THR A 196 22.80 15.24 -8.12
C THR A 196 22.27 14.17 -7.14
N THR A 197 23.19 13.49 -6.45
CA THR A 197 22.86 12.55 -5.37
C THR A 197 23.10 13.22 -4.02
N ARG A 198 22.41 12.77 -2.98
CA ARG A 198 22.60 13.31 -1.63
C ARG A 198 22.59 12.20 -0.59
N LYS A 199 23.68 12.08 0.17
CA LYS A 199 23.74 11.16 1.30
C LYS A 199 22.74 11.59 2.38
N PRO A 200 21.86 10.69 2.87
CA PRO A 200 20.96 11.02 3.96
C PRO A 200 21.72 11.23 5.27
N ARG A 201 21.21 12.11 6.13
CA ARG A 201 21.67 12.24 7.52
C ARG A 201 21.28 10.99 8.30
N ARG A 202 22.21 10.50 9.13
CA ARG A 202 21.94 9.41 10.06
C ARG A 202 21.29 9.97 11.32
N PRO A 203 20.07 9.53 11.68
CA PRO A 203 19.48 9.86 12.97
C PRO A 203 20.34 9.32 14.13
N PRO A 204 20.40 10.01 15.27
CA PRO A 204 21.10 9.50 16.45
C PRO A 204 20.34 8.32 17.06
N THR A 205 21.04 7.45 17.77
CA THR A 205 20.36 6.49 18.64
C THR A 205 19.88 7.21 19.91
N ILE A 206 18.59 7.13 20.21
CA ILE A 206 17.99 7.66 21.45
C ILE A 206 17.36 6.51 22.23
N LYS A 207 17.43 6.58 23.55
CA LYS A 207 16.94 5.55 24.48
C LYS A 207 16.59 6.18 25.82
N GLN A 208 16.03 5.39 26.74
CA GLN A 208 15.77 5.86 28.10
C GLN A 208 17.01 6.56 28.70
N ARG A 209 16.78 7.69 29.38
CA ARG A 209 17.79 8.60 29.95
C ARG A 209 18.54 9.46 28.93
N SER A 210 18.27 9.35 27.63
CA SER A 210 18.72 10.34 26.65
C SER A 210 18.17 11.72 27.02
N ARG A 211 19.05 12.74 27.00
CA ARG A 211 18.70 14.13 27.29
C ARG A 211 17.75 14.69 26.22
N ARG A 212 17.15 15.86 26.52
CA ARG A 212 16.36 16.65 25.56
C ARG A 212 17.15 16.86 24.27
N SER A 213 16.55 16.51 23.14
CA SER A 213 17.08 16.80 21.82
C SER A 213 15.93 17.01 20.83
N ALA A 214 16.22 17.63 19.68
CA ALA A 214 15.23 17.75 18.61
C ALA A 214 14.73 16.37 18.11
N TRP A 215 15.57 15.33 18.19
CA TRP A 215 15.20 13.97 17.80
C TRP A 215 14.31 13.32 18.85
N THR A 216 14.58 13.52 20.14
CA THR A 216 13.72 13.04 21.23
C THR A 216 12.33 13.65 21.14
N ALA A 217 12.25 14.97 20.90
CA ALA A 217 10.98 15.66 20.73
C ALA A 217 10.20 15.16 19.50
N LEU A 218 10.88 14.95 18.36
CA LEU A 218 10.24 14.41 17.16
C LEU A 218 9.77 12.97 17.32
N TRP A 219 10.51 12.13 18.06
CA TRP A 219 10.06 10.76 18.33
C TRP A 219 8.82 10.74 19.21
N LYS A 220 8.78 11.61 20.23
CA LYS A 220 7.59 11.80 21.07
C LYS A 220 6.38 12.25 20.24
N GLU A 221 6.53 13.30 19.42
CA GLU A 221 5.47 13.75 18.51
C GLU A 221 4.98 12.62 17.59
N PHE A 222 5.90 11.79 17.09
CA PHE A 222 5.56 10.63 16.26
C PHE A 222 4.73 9.60 17.01
N LEU A 223 5.14 9.19 18.21
CA LEU A 223 4.37 8.22 19.00
C LEU A 223 3.02 8.77 19.48
N GLU A 224 2.91 10.07 19.74
CA GLU A 224 1.63 10.74 20.01
C GLU A 224 0.71 10.67 18.79
N ALA A 225 1.22 10.95 17.58
CA ALA A 225 0.46 10.85 16.34
C ALA A 225 0.05 9.40 15.98
N GLU A 226 0.84 8.41 16.37
CA GLU A 226 0.51 6.98 16.25
C GLU A 226 -0.48 6.51 17.33
N GLY A 227 -0.86 7.37 18.28
CA GLY A 227 -1.73 7.03 19.41
C GLY A 227 -1.10 6.06 20.40
N GLN A 228 0.22 5.88 20.34
CA GLN A 228 1.01 4.98 21.21
C GLN A 228 1.52 5.69 22.46
N PHE A 229 1.39 7.02 22.53
CA PHE A 229 1.88 7.81 23.64
C PHE A 229 0.95 8.96 23.99
N SER A 230 0.58 9.07 25.27
CA SER A 230 -0.23 10.17 25.82
C SER A 230 0.30 10.67 27.18
N GLY A 231 1.44 10.14 27.62
CA GLY A 231 1.96 10.34 28.97
C GLY A 231 2.74 11.65 29.15
N ALA A 232 2.81 12.11 30.39
CA ALA A 232 3.77 13.12 30.80
C ALA A 232 5.18 12.50 30.89
N ASP A 233 5.86 12.34 29.74
CA ASP A 233 7.31 12.25 29.75
C ASP A 233 7.85 13.68 29.76
N GLY A 234 8.78 13.98 30.66
CA GLY A 234 9.41 15.29 30.78
C GLY A 234 10.11 15.71 29.48
N THR A 235 11.04 16.66 29.54
CA THR A 235 11.68 17.13 28.29
C THR A 235 12.70 16.14 27.69
N GLY A 236 12.96 15.00 28.35
CA GLY A 236 13.90 13.96 27.94
C GLY A 236 13.22 12.70 27.40
N PHE A 237 13.99 11.61 27.27
CA PHE A 237 13.48 10.28 26.93
C PHE A 237 13.38 9.45 28.21
N GLY A 238 12.23 9.50 28.87
CA GLY A 238 11.96 8.80 30.13
C GLY A 238 11.42 7.38 29.95
N ALA A 239 11.05 6.76 31.07
CA ALA A 239 10.50 5.40 31.10
C ALA A 239 9.19 5.28 30.29
N PRO A 240 8.21 6.21 30.39
CA PRO A 240 6.98 6.11 29.62
C PRO A 240 7.22 6.10 28.10
N LEU A 241 8.16 6.92 27.61
CA LEU A 241 8.49 6.96 26.18
C LEU A 241 9.23 5.70 25.73
N ALA A 242 10.03 5.08 26.61
CA ALA A 242 10.67 3.80 26.33
C ALA A 242 9.64 2.67 26.19
N GLU A 243 8.66 2.61 27.09
CA GLU A 243 7.57 1.64 27.01
C GLU A 243 6.73 1.80 25.74
N ALA A 244 6.35 3.04 25.38
CA ALA A 244 5.65 3.31 24.14
C ALA A 244 6.48 2.99 22.89
N THR A 245 7.81 3.19 22.96
CA THR A 245 8.73 2.79 21.89
C THR A 245 8.75 1.27 21.72
N THR A 246 8.85 0.52 22.82
CA THR A 246 8.77 -0.94 22.84
C THR A 246 7.45 -1.44 22.24
N ALA A 247 6.33 -0.81 22.60
CA ALA A 247 5.01 -1.15 22.06
C ALA A 247 4.92 -0.88 20.56
N TRP A 248 5.38 0.28 20.10
CA TRP A 248 5.42 0.62 18.68
C TRP A 248 6.33 -0.32 17.88
N GLN A 249 7.51 -0.64 18.39
CA GLN A 249 8.44 -1.57 17.76
C GLN A 249 7.80 -2.96 17.60
N LYS A 250 7.12 -3.46 18.63
CA LYS A 250 6.38 -4.73 18.56
C LYS A 250 5.29 -4.69 17.47
N ALA A 251 4.51 -3.61 17.42
CA ALA A 251 3.47 -3.43 16.41
C ALA A 251 4.06 -3.31 14.99
N ALA A 252 5.25 -2.72 14.85
CA ALA A 252 5.98 -2.59 13.59
C ALA A 252 6.79 -3.84 13.21
N GLY A 253 6.75 -4.92 14.00
CA GLY A 253 7.48 -6.17 13.73
C GLY A 253 8.99 -6.05 13.92
N LEU A 254 9.45 -5.11 14.76
CA LEU A 254 10.84 -4.93 15.15
C LEU A 254 11.13 -5.64 16.47
N GLU A 255 12.42 -5.77 16.80
CA GLU A 255 12.84 -6.13 18.16
C GLU A 255 12.37 -5.03 19.13
N PRO A 256 11.58 -5.36 20.16
CA PRO A 256 10.98 -4.39 21.06
C PRO A 256 11.94 -4.06 22.22
N ASP A 257 13.07 -3.42 21.90
CA ASP A 257 14.15 -3.09 22.84
C ASP A 257 14.02 -1.71 23.52
N GLY A 258 13.02 -0.90 23.12
CA GLY A 258 12.80 0.45 23.64
C GLY A 258 13.87 1.46 23.19
N VAL A 259 14.73 1.09 22.24
CA VAL A 259 15.81 1.91 21.69
C VAL A 259 15.47 2.36 20.28
N VAL A 260 15.46 3.67 20.04
CA VAL A 260 15.24 4.21 18.69
C VAL A 260 16.58 4.27 17.96
N GLY A 261 16.96 3.13 17.40
CA GLY A 261 18.13 2.98 16.51
C GLY A 261 17.78 3.17 15.03
N PRO A 262 18.74 2.99 14.11
CA PRO A 262 18.51 3.18 12.67
C PRO A 262 17.34 2.37 12.11
N ARG A 263 17.13 1.13 12.57
CA ARG A 263 15.99 0.32 12.13
C ARG A 263 14.66 0.95 12.54
N THR A 264 14.53 1.36 13.80
CA THR A 264 13.33 2.03 14.32
C THR A 264 13.06 3.34 13.57
N TRP A 265 14.09 4.19 13.40
CA TRP A 265 13.95 5.45 12.67
C TRP A 265 13.54 5.25 11.21
N TYR A 266 14.18 4.33 10.49
CA TYR A 266 13.87 4.16 9.06
C TYR A 266 12.53 3.46 8.85
N THR A 267 12.15 2.53 9.72
CA THR A 267 10.81 1.93 9.68
C THR A 267 9.72 2.97 9.96
N SER A 268 9.96 3.97 10.83
CA SER A 268 9.00 5.04 11.10
C SER A 268 8.75 5.98 9.92
N LEU A 269 9.58 5.90 8.86
CA LEU A 269 9.38 6.65 7.62
C LEU A 269 8.54 5.90 6.59
N HIS A 270 8.24 4.61 6.84
CA HIS A 270 7.55 3.77 5.87
C HIS A 270 6.19 4.37 5.49
N GLY A 271 5.96 4.54 4.19
CA GLY A 271 4.72 5.11 3.64
C GLY A 271 4.70 6.62 3.50
N VAL A 272 5.74 7.34 3.95
CA VAL A 272 5.86 8.78 3.70
C VAL A 272 6.12 9.04 2.22
N ARG A 273 5.30 9.91 1.61
CA ARG A 273 5.39 10.30 0.18
C ARG A 273 4.89 11.73 0.00
N THR A 274 4.99 12.26 -1.22
CA THR A 274 4.46 13.60 -1.54
C THR A 274 2.98 13.70 -1.14
N GLY A 275 2.61 14.80 -0.47
CA GLY A 275 1.27 15.02 0.09
C GLY A 275 1.07 14.52 1.53
N SER A 276 1.94 13.63 2.03
CA SER A 276 1.93 13.23 3.45
C SER A 276 2.14 14.44 4.37
N LYS A 277 1.56 14.38 5.57
CA LYS A 277 1.72 15.38 6.62
C LYS A 277 1.98 14.73 7.98
N GLY A 278 2.67 15.42 8.87
CA GLY A 278 2.83 15.02 10.27
C GLY A 278 4.27 14.68 10.69
N PRO A 279 4.45 14.13 11.90
CA PRO A 279 5.78 13.92 12.49
C PRO A 279 6.70 12.98 11.70
N ALA A 280 6.15 11.92 11.07
CA ALA A 280 6.93 11.04 10.20
C ALA A 280 7.57 11.80 9.03
N VAL A 281 6.87 12.79 8.47
CA VAL A 281 7.41 13.69 7.44
C VAL A 281 8.54 14.55 8.00
N LYS A 282 8.40 15.08 9.23
CA LYS A 282 9.47 15.87 9.87
C LYS A 282 10.74 15.04 10.07
N ILE A 283 10.60 13.78 10.51
CA ILE A 283 11.74 12.84 10.64
C ILE A 283 12.36 12.62 9.25
N ALA A 284 11.55 12.33 8.23
CA ALA A 284 12.01 12.13 6.87
C ALA A 284 12.72 13.37 6.29
N GLN A 285 12.21 14.58 6.53
CA GLN A 285 12.83 15.85 6.12
C GLN A 285 14.23 15.99 6.74
N ARG A 286 14.38 15.72 8.04
CA ARG A 286 15.69 15.75 8.70
C ARG A 286 16.65 14.69 8.19
N VAL A 287 16.17 13.47 7.93
CA VAL A 287 16.95 12.39 7.29
C VAL A 287 17.42 12.81 5.90
N ALA A 288 16.58 13.51 5.15
CA ALA A 288 16.93 14.08 3.84
C ALA A 288 17.88 15.31 3.95
N GLY A 289 18.22 15.70 5.18
CA GLY A 289 19.11 16.81 5.49
C GLY A 289 18.48 18.19 5.26
N LEU A 290 17.17 18.31 5.45
CA LEU A 290 16.47 19.58 5.60
C LEU A 290 16.53 20.04 7.05
N ASP A 291 16.46 21.35 7.26
CA ASP A 291 16.53 22.02 8.55
C ASP A 291 15.69 23.32 8.55
N GLY A 292 15.59 23.96 9.71
CA GLY A 292 14.84 25.19 9.90
C GLY A 292 13.38 25.09 9.41
N LYS A 293 12.96 26.10 8.65
CA LYS A 293 11.59 26.19 8.08
C LYS A 293 11.26 25.09 7.07
N ALA A 294 12.26 24.37 6.53
CA ALA A 294 12.04 23.27 5.60
C ALA A 294 11.68 21.94 6.31
N VAL A 295 11.68 21.92 7.64
CA VAL A 295 11.14 20.81 8.46
C VAL A 295 9.74 21.20 8.94
N ASP A 296 8.84 21.38 8.00
CA ASP A 296 7.46 21.85 8.22
C ASP A 296 6.46 20.70 8.44
N GLY A 297 6.89 19.45 8.29
CA GLY A 297 6.01 18.28 8.38
C GLY A 297 5.05 18.13 7.21
N VAL A 298 5.32 18.79 6.07
CA VAL A 298 4.55 18.66 4.82
C VAL A 298 5.46 18.13 3.70
N ALA A 299 5.07 17.02 3.09
CA ALA A 299 5.83 16.40 2.01
C ALA A 299 5.53 17.09 0.66
N GLY A 300 5.99 18.33 0.50
CA GLY A 300 5.83 19.13 -0.73
C GLY A 300 6.94 18.92 -1.77
N SER A 301 7.09 19.87 -2.70
CA SER A 301 8.07 19.80 -3.80
C SER A 301 9.53 19.76 -3.32
N VAL A 302 9.86 20.47 -2.24
CA VAL A 302 11.19 20.48 -1.62
C VAL A 302 11.53 19.11 -1.03
N PHE A 303 10.57 18.51 -0.31
CA PHE A 303 10.68 17.15 0.19
C PHE A 303 10.92 16.18 -0.96
N ALA A 304 10.10 16.26 -2.01
CA ALA A 304 10.19 15.33 -3.13
C ALA A 304 11.54 15.43 -3.84
N THR A 305 11.98 16.65 -4.15
CA THR A 305 13.30 16.89 -4.74
C THR A 305 14.42 16.28 -3.91
N ARG A 306 14.37 16.45 -2.58
CA ARG A 306 15.41 15.94 -1.70
C ARG A 306 15.42 14.41 -1.62
N TRP A 307 14.24 13.78 -1.54
CA TRP A 307 14.15 12.32 -1.46
C TRP A 307 14.55 11.64 -2.75
N ARG A 308 14.30 12.23 -3.93
CA ARG A 308 14.88 11.73 -5.18
C ARG A 308 16.40 11.69 -5.15
N GLN A 309 17.05 12.75 -4.63
CA GLN A 309 18.51 12.77 -4.50
C GLN A 309 19.03 11.72 -3.50
N VAL A 310 18.30 11.48 -2.41
CA VAL A 310 18.61 10.42 -1.44
C VAL A 310 18.45 9.04 -2.05
N GLN A 311 17.36 8.77 -2.77
CA GLN A 311 17.11 7.49 -3.42
C GLN A 311 18.16 7.18 -4.50
N ARG A 312 18.57 8.17 -5.29
CA ARG A 312 19.71 8.03 -6.21
C ARG A 312 21.00 7.66 -5.47
N TRP A 313 21.27 8.27 -4.31
CA TRP A 313 22.43 7.91 -3.47
C TRP A 313 22.32 6.48 -2.92
N LEU A 314 21.10 6.05 -2.56
CA LEU A 314 20.82 4.69 -2.10
C LEU A 314 20.91 3.65 -3.22
N GLY A 315 20.79 4.07 -4.49
CA GLY A 315 20.73 3.19 -5.65
C GLY A 315 19.36 2.53 -5.82
N VAL A 316 18.29 3.22 -5.44
CA VAL A 316 16.89 2.79 -5.61
C VAL A 316 16.15 3.79 -6.51
N ASP A 317 14.94 3.44 -6.95
CA ASP A 317 14.11 4.32 -7.79
C ASP A 317 13.84 5.65 -7.06
N ASP A 318 13.93 6.76 -7.79
CA ASP A 318 13.84 8.13 -7.27
C ASP A 318 12.42 8.70 -7.39
N ASP A 319 11.46 7.99 -6.82
CA ASP A 319 10.02 8.32 -6.85
C ASP A 319 9.56 9.26 -5.73
N ALA A 320 10.48 9.67 -4.84
CA ALA A 320 10.21 10.44 -3.63
C ALA A 320 9.24 9.78 -2.62
N SER A 321 9.07 8.46 -2.70
CA SER A 321 8.26 7.67 -1.78
C SER A 321 9.13 6.74 -0.92
N ILE A 322 8.89 6.74 0.39
CA ILE A 322 9.66 5.96 1.35
C ILE A 322 8.94 4.65 1.63
N GLY A 323 8.96 3.73 0.66
CA GLY A 323 8.46 2.36 0.82
C GLY A 323 9.52 1.37 1.28
N ASP A 324 9.17 0.09 1.35
CA ASP A 324 10.04 -1.02 1.78
C ASP A 324 11.44 -1.01 1.15
N VAL A 325 11.54 -0.71 -0.16
CA VAL A 325 12.81 -0.69 -0.89
C VAL A 325 13.72 0.42 -0.37
N THR A 326 13.18 1.62 -0.19
CA THR A 326 13.88 2.78 0.35
C THR A 326 14.28 2.54 1.81
N VAL A 327 13.36 2.04 2.65
CA VAL A 327 13.62 1.71 4.07
C VAL A 327 14.71 0.65 4.19
N SER A 328 14.62 -0.44 3.42
CA SER A 328 15.63 -1.50 3.42
C SER A 328 17.00 -0.99 2.97
N ALA A 329 17.05 -0.10 1.98
CA ALA A 329 18.30 0.49 1.50
C ALA A 329 18.94 1.42 2.55
N LEU A 330 18.13 2.20 3.27
CA LEU A 330 18.58 3.03 4.39
C LEU A 330 19.17 2.15 5.51
N ILE A 331 18.47 1.09 5.92
CA ILE A 331 18.93 0.16 6.97
C ILE A 331 20.24 -0.52 6.58
N ARG A 332 20.37 -0.99 5.33
CA ARG A 332 21.61 -1.65 4.85
C ARG A 332 22.83 -0.72 4.83
N LYS A 333 22.61 0.59 4.70
CA LYS A 333 23.65 1.62 4.65
C LYS A 333 23.76 2.43 5.95
N ALA A 334 23.10 1.97 7.02
CA ALA A 334 23.09 2.57 8.35
C ALA A 334 24.43 2.42 9.07
#